data_AF-A0A661K3H1-F1
#
_entry.id   AF-A0A661K3H1-F1
#
_cell.length_a   1.000
_cell.length_b   1.000
_cell.length_c   1.000
_cell.angle_alpha   90.00
_cell.angle_beta   90.00
_cell.angle_gamma   90.00
#
_symmetry.space_group_name_H-M   'P 1'
#
loop_
_entity.id
_entity.type
_entity.pdbx_description
1 polymer ?
#
loop_
_entity_poly.entity_id
_entity_poly.type
_entity_poly.pdbx_seq_one_letter_code
_entity_poly.pdbx_strand_id
1 'polypeptide(L)'
;IRIGFQQLRNIKKATIDLILKEREKEKFQSLNDFLKRVPIKDADFSVLVKSGTLDIISGRFNRPQMFWFYRLWQKNKNLMPWLSPVTENQLPEVEDYSEETKLVHELETLGLYYSIHPLTPLRKRMRKSQTNTIPAANLKDHKGKIVSILGWLVTRKEIISRTGAPMEFISFEDETDIYDAVMFPDIYRKFCQHLDSCNAFILKGKVTSELGATQLEIKTISPLS
;
A
#
# COMPACT_ATOMS: atom_id res chain seq x y z
N ILE A 1 2.35 -8.52 9.16
CA ILE A 1 2.45 -7.10 9.60
C ILE A 1 1.04 -6.56 9.79
N ARG A 2 0.78 -5.65 10.72
CA ARG A 2 -0.54 -4.99 10.92
C ARG A 2 -0.36 -3.47 10.87
N ILE A 3 -1.30 -2.77 10.27
CA ILE A 3 -1.30 -1.30 10.22
C ILE A 3 -1.94 -0.77 11.50
N GLY A 4 -1.26 0.17 12.15
CA GLY A 4 -1.79 0.85 13.33
C GLY A 4 -2.81 1.92 12.97
N PHE A 5 -3.77 2.17 13.87
CA PHE A 5 -4.78 3.22 13.71
C PHE A 5 -4.21 4.62 13.45
N GLN A 6 -2.98 4.89 13.88
CA GLN A 6 -2.29 6.16 13.67
C GLN A 6 -2.03 6.47 12.18
N GLN A 7 -2.05 5.46 11.30
CA GLN A 7 -1.87 5.64 9.86
C GLN A 7 -3.14 6.13 9.16
N LEU A 8 -4.31 5.99 9.79
CA LEU A 8 -5.57 6.44 9.21
C LEU A 8 -5.59 7.97 9.11
N ARG A 9 -5.83 8.44 7.89
CA ARG A 9 -6.03 9.85 7.56
C ARG A 9 -7.48 10.24 7.81
N ASN A 10 -7.69 11.52 8.15
CA ASN A 10 -9.02 12.11 8.27
C ASN A 10 -9.95 11.46 9.32
N ILE A 11 -9.39 10.77 10.32
CA ILE A 11 -10.14 10.25 11.47
C ILE A 11 -9.78 11.02 12.73
N LYS A 12 -10.77 11.26 13.59
CA LYS A 12 -10.53 11.95 14.87
C LYS A 12 -9.78 11.07 15.85
N LYS A 13 -8.74 11.63 16.47
CA LYS A 13 -7.98 10.98 17.55
C LYS A 13 -8.89 10.48 18.69
N ALA A 14 -9.86 11.29 19.10
CA ALA A 14 -10.83 10.92 20.13
C ALA A 14 -11.62 9.65 19.78
N THR A 15 -11.92 9.43 18.49
CA THR A 15 -12.59 8.21 18.02
C THR A 15 -11.67 7.01 18.13
N ILE A 16 -10.39 7.14 17.74
CA ILE A 16 -9.39 6.06 17.91
C ILE A 16 -9.21 5.71 19.39
N ASP A 17 -9.00 6.71 20.25
CA ASP A 17 -8.78 6.51 21.68
C ASP A 17 -9.97 5.78 22.34
N LEU A 18 -11.18 6.13 21.93
CA LEU A 18 -12.40 5.46 22.40
C LEU A 18 -12.49 4.00 21.92
N ILE A 19 -12.18 3.74 20.64
CA ILE A 19 -12.14 2.38 20.09
C ILE A 19 -11.14 1.52 20.86
N LEU A 20 -9.95 2.04 21.15
CA LEU A 20 -8.92 1.34 21.90
C LEU A 20 -9.37 1.05 23.34
N LYS A 21 -9.90 2.06 24.04
CA LYS A 21 -10.41 1.95 25.41
C LYS A 21 -11.53 0.91 25.52
N GLU A 22 -12.46 0.88 24.57
CA GLU A 22 -13.50 -0.13 24.55
C GLU A 22 -12.89 -1.51 24.25
N ARG A 23 -12.00 -1.63 23.27
CA ARG A 23 -11.39 -2.92 22.92
C ARG A 23 -10.56 -3.54 24.05
N GLU A 24 -9.99 -2.73 24.94
CA GLU A 24 -9.29 -3.21 26.16
C GLU A 24 -10.21 -3.97 27.11
N LYS A 25 -11.49 -3.61 27.19
CA LYS A 25 -12.49 -4.31 28.01
C LYS A 25 -12.87 -5.65 27.39
N GLU A 26 -13.22 -5.61 26.10
CA GLU A 26 -13.63 -6.79 25.33
C GLU A 26 -13.46 -6.53 23.83
N LYS A 27 -13.10 -7.57 23.07
CA LYS A 27 -13.04 -7.52 21.61
C LYS A 27 -14.42 -7.27 21.01
N PHE A 28 -14.47 -6.51 19.93
CA PHE A 28 -15.70 -6.32 19.16
C PHE A 28 -16.09 -7.61 18.44
N GLN A 29 -17.33 -8.06 18.62
CA GLN A 29 -17.81 -9.32 18.02
C GLN A 29 -18.55 -9.12 16.69
N SER A 30 -19.13 -7.94 16.47
CA SER A 30 -19.89 -7.61 15.28
C SER A 30 -19.94 -6.10 15.05
N LEU A 31 -20.36 -5.70 13.85
CA LEU A 31 -20.63 -4.29 13.54
C LEU A 31 -21.68 -3.67 14.48
N ASN A 32 -22.70 -4.45 14.88
CA ASN A 32 -23.73 -4.01 15.83
C ASN A 32 -23.14 -3.73 17.22
N ASP A 33 -22.30 -4.64 17.71
CA ASP A 33 -21.59 -4.51 18.99
C ASP A 33 -20.67 -3.28 18.97
N PHE A 34 -19.90 -3.10 17.90
CA PHE A 34 -19.06 -1.93 17.70
C PHE A 34 -19.85 -0.61 17.78
N LEU A 35 -20.96 -0.48 17.04
CA LEU A 35 -21.76 0.76 17.03
C LEU A 35 -22.48 1.03 18.35
N LYS A 36 -22.82 -0.01 19.13
CA LYS A 36 -23.39 0.14 20.48
C LYS A 36 -22.38 0.76 21.46
N ARG A 37 -21.10 0.39 21.33
CA ARG A 37 -20.04 0.76 22.26
C ARG A 37 -19.30 2.03 21.86
N VAL A 38 -19.24 2.32 20.56
CA VAL A 38 -18.50 3.45 20.00
C VAL A 38 -19.48 4.40 19.29
N PRO A 39 -19.88 5.53 19.91
CA PRO A 39 -20.65 6.58 19.26
C PRO A 39 -19.82 7.31 18.20
N ILE A 40 -19.75 6.70 17.02
CA ILE A 40 -18.97 7.19 15.88
C ILE A 40 -19.81 8.10 14.97
N LYS A 41 -19.15 9.06 14.31
CA LYS A 41 -19.76 9.94 13.30
C LYS A 41 -19.52 9.40 11.88
N ASP A 42 -20.34 9.85 10.93
CA ASP A 42 -20.32 9.39 9.54
C ASP A 42 -18.94 9.47 8.89
N ALA A 43 -18.23 10.57 9.10
CA ALA A 43 -16.89 10.79 8.55
C ALA A 43 -15.89 9.75 9.05
N ASP A 44 -15.83 9.54 10.37
CA ASP A 44 -14.90 8.56 10.96
C ASP A 44 -15.31 7.13 10.59
N PHE A 45 -16.61 6.82 10.57
CA PHE A 45 -17.11 5.51 10.16
C PHE A 45 -16.73 5.19 8.72
N SER A 46 -16.86 6.16 7.82
CA SER A 46 -16.45 6.04 6.42
C SER A 46 -14.97 5.69 6.28
N VAL A 47 -14.09 6.34 7.05
CA VAL A 47 -12.66 6.01 7.07
C VAL A 47 -12.42 4.57 7.53
N LEU A 48 -13.10 4.11 8.59
CA LEU A 48 -12.92 2.75 9.11
C LEU A 48 -13.41 1.66 8.12
N VAL A 49 -14.54 1.90 7.43
CA VAL A 49 -15.04 0.98 6.41
C VAL A 49 -14.14 0.98 5.17
N LYS A 50 -13.79 2.16 4.64
CA LYS A 50 -12.98 2.30 3.43
C LYS A 50 -11.56 1.74 3.61
N SER A 51 -10.96 1.89 4.79
CA SER A 51 -9.64 1.34 5.11
C SER A 51 -9.64 -0.18 5.28
N GLY A 52 -10.81 -0.81 5.43
CA GLY A 52 -10.95 -2.24 5.75
C GLY A 52 -10.77 -2.57 7.23
N THR A 53 -10.73 -1.56 8.12
CA THR A 53 -10.59 -1.79 9.57
C THR A 53 -11.71 -2.67 10.12
N LEU A 54 -12.94 -2.50 9.62
CA LEU A 54 -14.11 -3.21 10.12
C LEU A 54 -14.37 -4.55 9.40
N ASP A 55 -13.56 -4.92 8.40
CA ASP A 55 -13.80 -6.10 7.56
C ASP A 55 -13.82 -7.41 8.39
N ILE A 56 -13.12 -7.45 9.53
CA ILE A 56 -13.10 -8.64 10.41
C ILE A 56 -14.36 -8.80 11.27
N ILE A 57 -15.10 -7.71 11.52
CA ILE A 57 -16.33 -7.71 12.33
C ILE A 57 -17.59 -7.47 11.48
N SER A 58 -17.43 -7.33 10.17
CA SER A 58 -18.53 -7.11 9.24
C SER A 58 -19.37 -8.36 9.01
N GLY A 59 -18.84 -9.54 9.39
CA GLY A 59 -19.51 -10.82 9.16
C GLY A 59 -19.61 -11.11 7.67
N ARG A 60 -20.83 -11.12 7.12
CA ARG A 60 -21.08 -11.31 5.69
C ARG A 60 -21.24 -10.01 4.91
N PHE A 61 -21.24 -8.86 5.60
CA PHE A 61 -21.48 -7.58 4.96
C PHE A 61 -20.25 -7.11 4.19
N ASN A 62 -20.47 -6.79 2.92
CA ASN A 62 -19.49 -6.06 2.12
C ASN A 62 -19.46 -4.56 2.50
N ARG A 63 -18.52 -3.80 1.95
CA ARG A 63 -18.32 -2.40 2.35
C ARG A 63 -19.54 -1.51 2.06
N PRO A 64 -20.19 -1.59 0.88
CA PRO A 64 -21.48 -0.91 0.65
C PRO A 64 -22.55 -1.30 1.68
N GLN A 65 -22.70 -2.59 2.00
CA GLN A 65 -23.67 -3.06 2.99
C GLN A 65 -23.38 -2.54 4.40
N MET A 66 -22.11 -2.37 4.79
CA MET A 66 -21.75 -1.75 6.07
C MET A 66 -22.23 -0.30 6.17
N PHE A 67 -22.18 0.47 5.07
CA PHE A 67 -22.75 1.82 5.02
C PHE A 67 -24.27 1.81 5.17
N TRP A 68 -24.96 0.90 4.49
CA TRP A 68 -26.41 0.71 4.65
C TRP A 68 -26.77 0.33 6.09
N PHE A 69 -26.04 -0.63 6.68
CA PHE A 69 -26.20 -1.05 8.06
C PHE A 69 -26.09 0.14 9.03
N TYR A 70 -25.04 0.95 8.87
CA TYR A 70 -24.83 2.13 9.70
C TYR A 70 -25.94 3.16 9.57
N ARG A 71 -26.43 3.42 8.35
CA ARG A 71 -27.56 4.34 8.10
C ARG A 71 -28.85 3.86 8.78
N LEU A 72 -29.18 2.58 8.66
CA LEU A 72 -30.34 1.98 9.33
C LEU A 72 -30.19 2.04 10.86
N TRP A 73 -29.00 1.74 11.37
CA TRP A 73 -28.70 1.82 12.80
C TRP A 73 -28.93 3.23 13.35
N GLN A 74 -28.45 4.26 12.64
CA GLN A 74 -28.67 5.66 13.02
C GLN A 74 -30.15 6.04 13.04
N LYS A 75 -30.94 5.58 12.07
CA LYS A 75 -32.39 5.82 12.01
C LYS A 75 -33.10 5.16 13.20
N ASN A 76 -32.75 3.91 13.50
CA ASN A 76 -33.38 3.12 14.57
C ASN A 76 -32.98 3.58 15.98
N LYS A 77 -31.82 4.22 16.13
CA LYS A 77 -31.37 4.81 17.40
C LYS A 77 -32.40 5.78 18.00
N ASN A 78 -33.16 6.49 17.16
CA ASN A 78 -34.17 7.44 17.59
C ASN A 78 -35.55 6.81 17.87
N LEU A 79 -35.78 5.57 17.43
CA LEU A 79 -37.12 4.96 17.43
C LEU A 79 -37.32 3.90 18.52
N MET A 80 -36.29 3.13 18.90
CA MET A 80 -36.22 2.30 20.12
C MET A 80 -34.92 1.46 20.11
N PRO A 81 -33.85 1.83 20.85
CA PRO A 81 -32.53 1.20 20.78
C PRO A 81 -32.47 -0.30 21.16
N TRP A 82 -33.48 -0.81 21.88
CA TRP A 82 -33.50 -2.14 22.46
C TRP A 82 -34.30 -3.18 21.65
N LEU A 83 -35.08 -2.77 20.63
CA LEU A 83 -36.07 -3.65 20.00
C LEU A 83 -35.70 -4.27 18.66
N SER A 84 -34.64 -3.84 17.98
CA SER A 84 -34.26 -4.49 16.72
C SER A 84 -32.79 -4.27 16.41
N PRO A 85 -31.91 -5.27 16.61
CA PRO A 85 -30.66 -5.28 15.86
C PRO A 85 -31.01 -5.15 14.38
N VAL A 86 -30.27 -4.34 13.63
CA VAL A 86 -30.41 -4.33 12.16
C VAL A 86 -30.10 -5.76 11.70
N THR A 87 -31.12 -6.45 11.18
CA THR A 87 -31.00 -7.84 10.73
C THR A 87 -30.58 -7.86 9.27
N GLU A 88 -29.83 -8.89 8.86
CA GLU A 88 -29.31 -9.04 7.49
C GLU A 88 -30.40 -8.86 6.40
N ASN A 89 -31.62 -9.36 6.66
CA ASN A 89 -32.76 -9.27 5.75
C ASN A 89 -33.24 -7.85 5.43
N GLN A 90 -32.75 -6.82 6.14
CA GLN A 90 -33.09 -5.41 5.90
C GLN A 90 -32.11 -4.70 4.97
N LEU A 91 -30.98 -5.34 4.63
CA LEU A 91 -29.97 -4.75 3.76
C LEU A 91 -30.22 -5.12 2.31
N PRO A 92 -30.03 -4.18 1.36
CA PRO A 92 -30.12 -4.51 -0.05
C PRO A 92 -28.98 -5.46 -0.44
N GLU A 93 -29.27 -6.37 -1.35
CA GLU A 93 -28.25 -7.14 -2.06
C GLU A 93 -27.57 -6.20 -3.06
N VAL A 94 -26.32 -5.85 -2.76
CA VAL A 94 -25.49 -4.98 -3.58
C VAL A 94 -24.13 -5.63 -3.74
N GLU A 95 -23.54 -5.49 -4.93
CA GLU A 95 -22.19 -5.95 -5.18
C GLU A 95 -21.18 -5.18 -4.31
N ASP A 96 -20.08 -5.84 -3.96
CA ASP A 96 -18.97 -5.18 -3.29
C ASP A 96 -18.24 -4.23 -4.26
N TYR A 97 -17.42 -3.33 -3.70
CA TYR A 97 -16.54 -2.51 -4.52
C TYR A 97 -15.57 -3.37 -5.32
N SER A 98 -15.29 -2.94 -6.56
CA SER A 98 -14.19 -3.51 -7.33
C SER A 98 -12.87 -3.35 -6.60
N GLU A 99 -11.90 -4.20 -6.94
CA GLU A 99 -10.55 -4.12 -6.38
C GLU A 99 -9.90 -2.76 -6.67
N GLU A 100 -10.12 -2.19 -7.86
CA GLU A 100 -9.66 -0.84 -8.20
C GLU A 100 -10.24 0.22 -7.26
N THR A 101 -11.54 0.14 -6.94
CA THR A 101 -12.18 1.08 -6.01
C THR A 101 -11.66 0.88 -4.58
N LYS A 102 -11.41 -0.35 -4.14
CA LYS A 102 -10.80 -0.62 -2.83
C LYS A 102 -9.39 -0.04 -2.72
N LEU A 103 -8.58 -0.17 -3.78
CA LEU A 103 -7.24 0.42 -3.83
C LEU A 103 -7.27 1.95 -3.76
N VAL A 104 -8.24 2.60 -4.41
CA VAL A 104 -8.47 4.05 -4.25
C VAL A 104 -8.80 4.38 -2.79
N HIS A 105 -9.68 3.60 -2.16
CA HIS A 105 -10.01 3.78 -0.75
C HIS A 105 -8.80 3.60 0.19
N GLU A 106 -7.88 2.67 -0.10
CA GLU A 106 -6.63 2.52 0.66
C GLU A 106 -5.78 3.79 0.58
N LEU A 107 -5.58 4.34 -0.62
CA LEU A 107 -4.85 5.60 -0.78
C LEU A 107 -5.55 6.78 -0.08
N GLU A 108 -6.86 6.89 -0.19
CA GLU A 108 -7.62 7.95 0.47
C GLU A 108 -7.50 7.88 2.00
N THR A 109 -7.55 6.68 2.57
CA THR A 109 -7.64 6.48 4.02
C THR A 109 -6.30 6.25 4.71
N LEU A 110 -5.30 5.72 4.01
CA LEU A 110 -3.99 5.39 4.58
C LEU A 110 -2.84 6.11 3.87
N GLY A 111 -3.05 6.50 2.61
CA GLY A 111 -2.02 7.11 1.77
C GLY A 111 -1.01 6.15 1.18
N LEU A 112 -1.25 4.84 1.30
CA LEU A 112 -0.38 3.78 0.81
C LEU A 112 -1.24 2.57 0.45
N TYR A 113 -0.70 1.71 -0.41
CA TYR A 113 -1.25 0.38 -0.63
C TYR A 113 -0.71 -0.58 0.42
N TYR A 114 -1.59 -1.38 1.01
CA TYR A 114 -1.19 -2.47 1.90
C TYR A 114 -1.59 -3.84 1.36
N SER A 115 -2.60 -3.88 0.49
CA SER A 115 -3.06 -5.11 -0.15
C SER A 115 -2.18 -5.54 -1.32
N ILE A 116 -1.45 -4.60 -1.94
CA ILE A 116 -0.61 -4.84 -3.10
C ILE A 116 0.71 -4.07 -3.01
N HIS A 117 1.67 -4.49 -3.84
CA HIS A 117 2.92 -3.76 -4.00
C HIS A 117 2.68 -2.41 -4.72
N PRO A 118 3.35 -1.31 -4.33
CA PRO A 118 3.15 0.01 -4.95
C PRO A 118 3.41 0.08 -6.46
N LEU A 119 4.26 -0.81 -6.99
CA LEU A 119 4.51 -0.90 -8.43
C LEU A 119 3.41 -1.62 -9.22
N THR A 120 2.51 -2.37 -8.58
CA THR A 120 1.50 -3.18 -9.29
C THR A 120 0.59 -2.37 -10.21
N PRO A 121 0.04 -1.20 -9.80
CA PRO A 121 -0.73 -0.35 -10.72
C PRO A 121 0.12 0.18 -11.89
N LEU A 122 1.38 0.54 -11.62
CA LEU A 122 2.32 1.02 -12.65
C LEU A 122 2.64 -0.10 -13.65
N ARG A 123 2.83 -1.33 -13.19
CA ARG A 123 3.12 -2.49 -14.03
C ARG A 123 1.94 -2.83 -14.94
N LYS A 124 0.70 -2.75 -14.42
CA LYS A 124 -0.52 -2.86 -15.24
C LYS A 124 -0.55 -1.78 -16.34
N ARG A 125 -0.20 -0.54 -16.02
CA ARG A 125 -0.12 0.58 -16.99
C ARG A 125 0.96 0.34 -18.06
N MET A 126 2.14 -0.13 -17.66
CA MET A 126 3.28 -0.37 -18.55
C MET A 126 3.08 -1.56 -19.50
N ARG A 127 2.38 -2.61 -19.06
CA ARG A 127 2.00 -3.72 -19.95
C ARG A 127 1.14 -3.23 -21.11
N LYS A 128 0.27 -2.24 -20.88
CA LYS A 128 -0.54 -1.62 -21.94
C LYS A 128 0.29 -0.80 -22.93
N SER A 129 1.40 -0.18 -22.48
CA SER A 129 2.31 0.61 -23.31
C SER A 129 3.46 -0.20 -23.93
N GLN A 130 3.43 -1.53 -23.83
CA GLN A 130 4.46 -2.46 -24.35
C GLN A 130 5.89 -2.16 -23.85
N THR A 131 6.02 -1.59 -22.65
CA THR A 131 7.34 -1.33 -22.06
C THR A 131 7.85 -2.62 -21.40
N ASN A 132 8.82 -3.28 -22.05
CA ASN A 132 9.39 -4.53 -21.56
C ASN A 132 10.36 -4.28 -20.38
N THR A 133 10.07 -4.93 -19.25
CA THR A 133 10.95 -5.02 -18.08
C THR A 133 11.00 -6.46 -17.61
N ILE A 134 12.16 -6.88 -17.09
CA ILE A 134 12.28 -8.19 -16.45
C ILE A 134 11.80 -8.11 -14.99
N PRO A 135 11.30 -9.22 -14.41
CA PRO A 135 11.11 -9.33 -12.97
C PRO A 135 12.46 -9.34 -12.22
N ALA A 136 12.49 -8.79 -11.01
CA ALA A 136 13.69 -8.81 -10.17
C ALA A 136 14.20 -10.22 -9.87
N ALA A 137 13.28 -11.18 -9.64
CA ALA A 137 13.63 -12.58 -9.40
C ALA A 137 14.46 -13.23 -10.54
N ASN A 138 14.36 -12.68 -11.76
CA ASN A 138 15.03 -13.19 -12.94
C ASN A 138 16.35 -12.45 -13.24
N LEU A 139 16.80 -11.53 -12.38
CA LEU A 139 17.99 -10.72 -12.63
C LEU A 139 19.23 -11.60 -12.85
N LYS A 140 19.42 -12.63 -12.02
CA LYS A 140 20.53 -13.60 -12.11
C LYS A 140 20.64 -14.32 -13.45
N ASP A 141 19.51 -14.59 -14.11
CA ASP A 141 19.45 -15.30 -15.39
C ASP A 141 19.92 -14.42 -16.57
N HIS A 142 20.15 -13.14 -16.31
CA HIS A 142 20.53 -12.13 -17.30
C HIS A 142 21.99 -11.68 -17.18
N LYS A 143 22.84 -12.43 -16.47
CA LYS A 143 24.27 -12.10 -16.29
C LYS A 143 24.94 -11.73 -17.62
N GLY A 144 25.63 -10.59 -17.64
CA GLY A 144 26.34 -10.04 -18.79
C GLY A 144 25.46 -9.28 -19.78
N LYS A 145 24.12 -9.34 -19.66
CA LYS A 145 23.17 -8.67 -20.56
C LYS A 145 22.81 -7.28 -20.03
N ILE A 146 22.36 -6.42 -20.94
CA ILE A 146 21.71 -5.16 -20.59
C ILE A 146 20.21 -5.41 -20.50
N VAL A 147 19.60 -5.06 -19.38
CA VAL A 147 18.18 -5.26 -19.11
C VAL A 147 17.51 -3.97 -18.68
N SER A 148 16.20 -3.91 -18.86
CA SER A 148 15.34 -2.93 -18.22
C SER A 148 14.57 -3.61 -17.09
N ILE A 149 14.50 -2.98 -15.93
CA ILE A 149 13.87 -3.53 -14.72
C ILE A 149 13.13 -2.41 -13.98
N LEU A 150 12.04 -2.78 -13.31
CA LEU A 150 11.32 -1.89 -12.41
C LEU A 150 11.89 -1.99 -11.00
N GLY A 151 11.99 -0.86 -10.32
CA GLY A 151 12.47 -0.81 -8.95
C GLY A 151 11.71 0.20 -8.12
N TRP A 152 11.25 -0.25 -6.95
CA TRP A 152 10.86 0.58 -5.84
C TRP A 152 12.08 0.77 -4.94
N LEU A 153 12.48 2.01 -4.69
CA LEU A 153 13.66 2.33 -3.90
C LEU A 153 13.46 1.88 -2.45
N VAL A 154 14.31 0.96 -1.98
CA VAL A 154 14.29 0.44 -0.61
C VAL A 154 15.28 1.22 0.26
N THR A 155 16.55 1.24 -0.16
CA THR A 155 17.62 1.94 0.55
C THR A 155 18.77 2.29 -0.38
N ARG A 156 19.60 3.23 0.05
CA ARG A 156 20.76 3.69 -0.71
C ARG A 156 21.90 4.11 0.21
N LYS A 157 23.13 3.94 -0.24
CA LYS A 157 24.35 4.26 0.49
C LYS A 157 25.38 4.89 -0.44
N GLU A 158 25.62 6.18 -0.23
CA GLU A 158 26.71 6.89 -0.87
C GLU A 158 28.06 6.44 -0.31
N ILE A 159 29.02 6.21 -1.21
CA ILE A 159 30.38 5.78 -0.88
C ILE A 159 31.36 6.54 -1.77
N ILE A 160 32.49 6.95 -1.19
CA ILE A 160 33.62 7.48 -1.96
C ILE A 160 34.39 6.29 -2.52
N SER A 161 34.48 6.21 -3.85
CA SER A 161 35.25 5.17 -4.52
C SER A 161 36.75 5.31 -4.22
N ARG A 162 37.54 4.28 -4.54
CA ARG A 162 39.00 4.30 -4.36
C ARG A 162 39.70 5.46 -5.08
N THR A 163 39.10 5.98 -6.14
CA THR A 163 39.61 7.11 -6.93
C THR A 163 39.18 8.47 -6.36
N GLY A 164 38.48 8.51 -5.22
CA GLY A 164 37.99 9.74 -4.59
C GLY A 164 36.67 10.27 -5.17
N ALA A 165 36.11 9.61 -6.19
CA ALA A 165 34.85 10.02 -6.80
C ALA A 165 33.64 9.38 -6.10
N PRO A 166 32.52 10.09 -5.88
CA PRO A 166 31.34 9.55 -5.22
C PRO A 166 30.61 8.54 -6.11
N MET A 167 30.12 7.46 -5.51
CA MET A 167 29.27 6.43 -6.12
C MET A 167 28.22 5.98 -5.12
N GLU A 168 27.21 5.23 -5.57
CA GLU A 168 26.10 4.82 -4.69
C GLU A 168 25.70 3.36 -4.90
N PHE A 169 25.56 2.63 -3.80
CA PHE A 169 24.92 1.31 -3.77
C PHE A 169 23.47 1.48 -3.38
N ILE A 170 22.57 0.83 -4.11
CA ILE A 170 21.14 1.04 -3.99
C ILE A 170 20.45 -0.32 -4.03
N SER A 171 19.53 -0.56 -3.11
CA SER A 171 18.64 -1.73 -3.17
C SER A 171 17.27 -1.28 -3.64
N PHE A 172 16.75 -2.00 -4.62
CA PHE A 172 15.42 -1.82 -5.17
C PHE A 172 14.61 -3.11 -4.99
N GLU A 173 13.29 -3.00 -5.04
CA GLU A 173 12.39 -4.16 -5.05
C GLU A 173 11.34 -4.05 -6.15
N ASP A 174 10.85 -5.19 -6.61
CA ASP A 174 9.58 -5.29 -7.32
C ASP A 174 8.68 -6.35 -6.66
N GLU A 175 7.54 -6.66 -7.29
CA GLU A 175 6.61 -7.66 -6.75
C GLU A 175 7.19 -9.07 -6.62
N THR A 176 8.39 -9.32 -7.15
CA THR A 176 8.99 -10.66 -7.27
C THR A 176 10.22 -10.85 -6.40
N ASP A 177 11.08 -9.84 -6.24
CA ASP A 177 12.28 -9.94 -5.39
C ASP A 177 12.91 -8.56 -5.10
N ILE A 178 13.86 -8.55 -4.16
CA ILE A 178 14.78 -7.44 -3.92
C ILE A 178 16.04 -7.66 -4.77
N TYR A 179 16.59 -6.58 -5.33
CA TYR A 179 17.84 -6.63 -6.06
C TYR A 179 18.73 -5.41 -5.79
N ASP A 180 20.03 -5.65 -5.83
CA ASP A 180 21.02 -4.60 -5.64
C ASP A 180 21.44 -3.98 -6.97
N ALA A 181 21.75 -2.70 -6.93
CA ALA A 181 22.18 -1.91 -8.05
C ALA A 181 23.29 -0.93 -7.62
N VAL A 182 24.09 -0.52 -8.60
CA VAL A 182 25.22 0.40 -8.37
C VAL A 182 25.18 1.54 -9.39
N MET A 183 25.33 2.77 -8.89
CA MET A 183 25.60 3.96 -9.68
C MET A 183 27.08 4.33 -9.55
N PHE A 184 27.87 3.99 -10.57
CA PHE A 184 29.25 4.46 -10.66
C PHE A 184 29.32 5.99 -10.84
N PRO A 185 30.47 6.64 -10.57
CA PRO A 185 30.54 8.09 -10.45
C PRO A 185 29.98 8.91 -11.62
N ASP A 186 30.16 8.45 -12.85
CA ASP A 186 29.61 9.13 -14.03
C ASP A 186 28.08 9.09 -14.11
N ILE A 187 27.49 8.01 -13.60
CA ILE A 187 26.05 7.80 -13.55
C ILE A 187 25.46 8.50 -12.32
N TYR A 188 26.14 8.39 -11.17
CA TYR A 188 25.78 9.08 -9.94
C TYR A 188 25.66 10.59 -10.17
N ARG A 189 26.68 11.23 -10.76
CA ARG A 189 26.67 12.67 -11.06
C ARG A 189 25.51 13.10 -11.96
N LYS A 190 25.00 12.21 -12.80
CA LYS A 190 23.90 12.52 -13.74
C LYS A 190 22.53 12.33 -13.13
N PHE A 191 22.36 11.38 -12.22
CA PHE A 191 21.05 10.89 -11.86
C PHE A 191 20.76 10.81 -10.36
N CYS A 192 21.72 11.15 -9.48
CA CYS A 192 21.52 11.07 -8.03
C CYS A 192 20.25 11.82 -7.56
N GLN A 193 19.98 13.00 -8.14
CA GLN A 193 18.80 13.81 -7.82
C GLN A 193 17.46 13.14 -8.14
N HIS A 194 17.42 12.19 -9.09
CA HIS A 194 16.18 11.45 -9.36
C HIS A 194 15.74 10.62 -8.17
N LEU A 195 16.69 10.11 -7.37
CA LEU A 195 16.40 9.28 -6.19
C LEU A 195 15.74 10.05 -5.05
N ASP A 196 15.76 11.39 -5.07
CA ASP A 196 15.11 12.24 -4.07
C ASP A 196 13.65 12.57 -4.41
N SER A 197 13.26 12.36 -5.67
CA SER A 197 11.99 12.84 -6.23
C SER A 197 10.81 11.89 -6.04
N CYS A 198 11.06 10.57 -6.04
CA CYS A 198 10.04 9.54 -5.95
C CYS A 198 10.67 8.21 -5.54
N ASN A 199 9.82 7.19 -5.33
CA ASN A 199 10.29 5.86 -4.96
C ASN A 199 10.24 4.86 -6.13
N ALA A 200 9.54 5.15 -7.22
CA ALA A 200 9.34 4.20 -8.32
C ALA A 200 10.17 4.57 -9.55
N PHE A 201 10.90 3.61 -10.11
CA PHE A 201 11.84 3.85 -11.20
C PHE A 201 11.79 2.75 -12.28
N ILE A 202 12.06 3.15 -13.52
CA ILE A 202 12.56 2.23 -14.55
C ILE A 202 14.08 2.39 -14.61
N LEU A 203 14.79 1.29 -14.45
CA LEU A 203 16.24 1.24 -14.55
C LEU A 203 16.64 0.46 -15.79
N LYS A 204 17.67 0.93 -16.48
CA LYS A 204 18.37 0.17 -17.52
C LYS A 204 19.82 0.03 -17.11
N GLY A 205 20.31 -1.19 -17.11
CA GLY A 205 21.64 -1.48 -16.60
C GLY A 205 22.20 -2.79 -17.12
N LYS A 206 23.51 -2.98 -16.91
CA LYS A 206 24.18 -4.24 -17.20
C LYS A 206 24.11 -5.11 -15.95
N VAL A 207 23.66 -6.35 -16.10
CA VAL A 207 23.69 -7.31 -15.00
C VAL A 207 25.11 -7.83 -14.86
N THR A 208 25.71 -7.61 -13.70
CA THR A 208 27.04 -8.13 -13.37
C THR A 208 26.96 -9.01 -12.14
N SER A 209 27.97 -9.85 -11.98
CA SER A 209 28.07 -10.71 -10.82
C SER A 209 29.52 -10.81 -10.38
N GLU A 210 29.78 -10.35 -9.16
CA GLU A 210 31.07 -10.37 -8.50
C GLU A 210 30.94 -11.19 -7.23
N LEU A 211 31.84 -12.17 -7.04
CA LEU A 211 31.91 -13.01 -5.83
C LEU A 211 30.57 -13.69 -5.44
N GLY A 212 29.72 -13.99 -6.43
CA GLY A 212 28.43 -14.66 -6.22
C GLY A 212 27.24 -13.73 -5.96
N ALA A 213 27.45 -12.44 -5.72
CA ALA A 213 26.39 -11.44 -5.68
C ALA A 213 26.04 -10.99 -7.10
N THR A 214 24.75 -10.94 -7.44
CA THR A 214 24.29 -10.37 -8.73
C THR A 214 23.79 -8.95 -8.47
N GLN A 215 24.26 -7.99 -9.26
CA GLN A 215 23.85 -6.60 -9.16
C GLN A 215 23.59 -5.99 -10.54
N LEU A 216 22.82 -4.91 -10.56
CA LEU A 216 22.58 -4.09 -11.75
C LEU A 216 23.52 -2.88 -11.77
N GLU A 217 24.45 -2.84 -12.71
CA GLU A 217 25.21 -1.62 -13.01
C GLU A 217 24.33 -0.67 -13.81
N ILE A 218 23.85 0.38 -13.14
CA ILE A 218 22.88 1.32 -13.71
C ILE A 218 23.54 2.11 -14.82
N LYS A 219 22.89 2.20 -15.98
CA LYS A 219 23.26 3.09 -17.09
C LYS A 219 22.32 4.27 -17.21
N THR A 220 21.02 4.05 -16.99
CA THR A 220 20.01 5.09 -16.95
C THR A 220 18.96 4.76 -15.90
N ILE A 221 18.43 5.79 -15.26
CA ILE A 221 17.32 5.68 -14.31
C ILE A 221 16.30 6.77 -14.62
N SER A 222 15.03 6.40 -14.68
CA SER A 222 13.93 7.29 -14.98
C SER A 222 12.86 7.17 -13.90
N PRO A 223 12.50 8.26 -13.20
CA PRO A 223 11.41 8.24 -12.23
C PRO A 223 10.07 7.95 -12.92
N LEU A 224 9.21 7.21 -12.23
CA LEU A 224 7.84 6.92 -12.64
C LEU A 224 6.87 7.80 -11.85
N SER A 225 6.38 8.85 -12.51
CA SER A 225 5.29 9.69 -12.02
C SER A 225 3.90 9.20 -12.46
#